data_AF-A0A1I1RXD7-F1
#
_entry.id   AF-A0A1I1RXD7-F1
#
_cell.length_a   1.000
_cell.length_b   1.000
_cell.length_c   1.000
_cell.angle_alpha   90.00
_cell.angle_beta   90.00
_cell.angle_gamma   90.00
#
_symmetry.space_group_name_H-M   'P 1'
#
loop_
_entity.id
_entity.type
_entity.pdbx_description
1 polymer ?
#
loop_
_entity_poly.entity_id
_entity_poly.type
_entity_poly.pdbx_seq_one_letter_code
_entity_poly.pdbx_strand_id
1 'polypeptide(L)'
;MNIKKYFINFPLNLLKQLKIVGNQGPKIWQKLPDSNYSWTQSGLEQVEKLLADSAKNSEQVHQQLVQLSHKASTELVPIFKNQAFLSLLADKMKLSPKAVNTIRNLLNRFDQKNSPFPATKLLVIVLFIAFSSQIPLIIKKTFNPKKSILSIMSILDYILTAIDLAKKFKASNTK
;
A
#
# COMPACT_ATOMS: atom_id res chain seq x y z
N MET A 1 2.83 25.07 -4.83
CA MET A 1 1.92 23.90 -4.71
C MET A 1 1.85 23.49 -3.25
N ASN A 2 0.70 23.69 -2.59
CA ASN A 2 0.59 23.63 -1.13
C ASN A 2 0.25 22.21 -0.65
N ILE A 3 1.30 21.44 -0.34
CA ILE A 3 1.23 20.01 0.06
C ILE A 3 0.42 19.82 1.37
N LYS A 4 0.20 20.89 2.14
CA LYS A 4 -0.55 20.85 3.41
C LYS A 4 -1.97 20.29 3.28
N LYS A 5 -2.64 20.42 2.12
CA LYS A 5 -4.05 19.99 1.96
C LYS A 5 -4.24 18.48 1.94
N TYR A 6 -3.18 17.69 1.70
CA TYR A 6 -3.21 16.22 1.76
C TYR A 6 -2.88 15.65 3.16
N PHE A 7 -2.54 16.52 4.12
CA PHE A 7 -2.31 16.15 5.52
C PHE A 7 -3.46 16.55 6.45
N ILE A 8 -4.53 17.14 5.91
CA ILE A 8 -5.71 17.58 6.67
C ILE A 8 -6.67 16.39 6.76
N ASN A 9 -6.36 15.52 7.71
CA ASN A 9 -7.25 14.64 8.50
C ASN A 9 -6.44 13.48 9.06
N PHE A 10 -5.23 13.76 9.57
CA PHE A 10 -4.54 12.83 10.44
C PHE A 10 -5.21 12.94 11.83
N PRO A 11 -5.92 11.92 12.33
CA PRO A 11 -6.59 12.03 13.62
C PRO A 11 -5.54 12.26 14.71
N LEU A 12 -5.57 13.43 15.33
CA LEU A 12 -4.67 13.86 16.41
C LEU A 12 -4.60 12.87 17.59
N ASN A 13 -5.62 12.03 17.77
CA ASN A 13 -5.64 10.96 18.77
C ASN A 13 -4.60 9.85 18.51
N LEU A 14 -4.15 9.65 17.27
CA LEU A 14 -3.19 8.61 16.89
C LEU A 14 -1.76 8.94 17.33
N LEU A 15 -1.42 10.24 17.44
CA LEU A 15 -0.13 10.70 17.94
C LEU A 15 0.03 10.46 19.45
N LYS A 16 -1.07 10.35 20.21
CA LYS A 16 -1.05 10.17 21.66
C LYS A 16 -0.86 8.71 22.11
N GLN A 17 -1.26 7.73 21.29
CA GLN A 17 -1.36 6.32 21.73
C GLN A 17 -0.10 5.48 21.47
N LEU A 18 0.82 5.92 20.63
CA LEU A 18 1.97 5.10 20.24
C LEU A 18 3.16 5.37 21.17
N LYS A 19 3.21 4.74 22.35
CA LYS A 19 4.31 4.80 23.33
C LYS A 19 5.06 3.46 23.53
N ILE A 20 5.60 2.83 22.49
CA ILE A 20 6.45 1.63 22.65
C ILE A 20 7.71 1.68 21.76
N VAL A 21 8.85 1.25 22.32
CA VAL A 21 10.24 1.26 21.81
C VAL A 21 10.62 -0.13 21.29
N GLY A 22 11.40 -0.21 20.21
CA GLY A 22 12.01 -1.46 19.72
C GLY A 22 12.88 -1.22 18.49
N ASN A 23 14.20 -1.37 18.63
CA ASN A 23 15.24 -0.82 17.73
C ASN A 23 15.74 -1.80 16.64
N GLN A 24 14.99 -2.86 16.31
CA GLN A 24 15.34 -3.77 15.21
C GLN A 24 14.17 -3.87 14.23
N GLY A 25 14.25 -3.12 13.14
CA GLY A 25 13.26 -3.16 12.08
C GLY A 25 13.42 -4.36 11.15
N PRO A 26 12.34 -4.89 10.58
CA PRO A 26 12.42 -5.92 9.54
C PRO A 26 13.31 -5.46 8.38
N LYS A 27 14.24 -6.29 7.91
CA LYS A 27 15.13 -5.96 6.76
C LYS A 27 14.34 -5.48 5.54
N ILE A 28 13.13 -6.01 5.34
CA ILE A 28 12.22 -5.60 4.26
C ILE A 28 11.80 -4.13 4.34
N TRP A 29 11.75 -3.52 5.53
CA TRP A 29 11.44 -2.11 5.72
C TRP A 29 12.43 -1.18 5.01
N GLN A 30 13.71 -1.59 4.99
CA GLN A 30 14.77 -0.84 4.30
C GLN A 30 14.70 -1.00 2.78
N LYS A 31 13.99 -2.02 2.28
CA LYS A 31 13.83 -2.31 0.85
C LYS A 31 12.58 -1.68 0.25
N LEU A 32 11.56 -1.38 1.05
CA LEU A 32 10.33 -0.70 0.62
C LEU A 32 10.57 0.62 -0.16
N PRO A 33 11.47 1.53 0.27
CA PRO A 33 11.76 2.74 -0.49
C PRO A 33 12.79 2.51 -1.61
N ASP A 34 13.44 1.34 -1.66
CA ASP A 34 14.47 1.04 -2.64
C ASP A 34 13.84 0.66 -3.98
N SER A 35 13.75 1.67 -4.85
CA SER A 35 13.19 1.51 -6.17
C SER A 35 14.01 0.59 -7.09
N ASN A 36 15.25 0.23 -6.74
CA ASN A 36 16.08 -0.71 -7.50
C ASN A 36 16.01 -2.14 -6.97
N TYR A 37 15.24 -2.36 -5.89
CA TYR A 37 15.06 -3.69 -5.34
C TYR A 37 14.25 -4.58 -6.28
N SER A 38 14.81 -5.75 -6.62
CA SER A 38 14.13 -6.77 -7.42
C SER A 38 13.22 -7.60 -6.52
N TRP A 39 11.92 -7.34 -6.61
CA TRP A 39 10.92 -8.03 -5.79
C TRP A 39 10.73 -9.49 -6.23
N THR A 40 10.95 -10.40 -5.28
CA THR A 40 10.75 -11.85 -5.40
C THR A 40 9.53 -12.28 -4.58
N GLN A 41 9.08 -13.54 -4.74
CA GLN A 41 8.00 -14.10 -3.91
C GLN A 41 8.31 -13.95 -2.41
N SER A 42 9.52 -14.34 -1.97
CA SER A 42 9.95 -14.16 -0.58
C SER A 42 9.94 -12.69 -0.14
N GLY A 43 10.20 -11.75 -1.06
CA GLY A 43 10.05 -10.33 -0.78
C GLY A 43 8.58 -9.94 -0.52
N LEU A 44 7.64 -10.45 -1.31
CA LEU A 44 6.21 -10.23 -1.11
C LEU A 44 5.70 -10.88 0.19
N GLU A 45 6.13 -12.11 0.51
CA GLU A 45 5.82 -12.79 1.77
C GLU A 45 6.33 -12.00 2.98
N GLN A 46 7.51 -11.38 2.87
CA GLN A 46 8.03 -10.51 3.93
C GLN A 46 7.21 -9.24 4.11
N VAL A 47 6.65 -8.68 3.04
CA VAL A 47 5.71 -7.55 3.12
C VAL A 47 4.38 -8.00 3.71
N GLU A 48 3.85 -9.17 3.32
CA GLU A 48 2.65 -9.74 3.95
C GLU A 48 2.87 -9.93 5.45
N LYS A 49 4.01 -10.51 5.84
CA LYS A 49 4.37 -10.71 7.24
C LYS A 49 4.49 -9.38 7.99
N LEU A 50 5.11 -8.35 7.40
CA LEU A 50 5.19 -7.02 7.97
C LEU A 50 3.80 -6.44 8.26
N LEU A 51 2.87 -6.54 7.30
CA LEU A 51 1.49 -6.06 7.47
C LEU A 51 0.74 -6.86 8.54
N ALA A 52 0.89 -8.18 8.55
CA ALA A 52 0.27 -9.05 9.55
C ALA A 52 0.80 -8.78 10.97
N ASP A 53 2.12 -8.65 11.13
CA ASP A 53 2.73 -8.31 12.41
C ASP A 53 2.33 -6.90 12.86
N SER A 54 2.16 -5.96 11.94
CA SER A 54 1.66 -4.62 12.27
C SER A 54 0.20 -4.64 12.70
N ALA A 55 -0.64 -5.48 12.10
CA ALA A 55 -2.03 -5.68 12.51
C ALA A 55 -2.15 -6.31 13.90
N LYS A 56 -1.27 -7.25 14.25
CA LYS A 56 -1.23 -7.83 15.61
C LYS A 56 -0.89 -6.78 16.68
N ASN A 57 -0.08 -5.78 16.32
CA ASN A 57 0.40 -4.75 17.24
C ASN A 57 -0.42 -3.45 17.17
N SER A 58 -1.42 -3.36 16.29
CA SER A 58 -2.27 -2.18 16.11
C SER A 58 -3.66 -2.58 15.59
N GLU A 59 -4.67 -2.43 16.43
CA GLU A 59 -6.07 -2.68 16.08
C GLU A 59 -6.52 -1.85 14.87
N GLN A 60 -6.04 -0.61 14.75
CA GLN A 60 -6.35 0.26 13.63
C GLN A 60 -5.79 -0.27 12.31
N VAL A 61 -4.54 -0.76 12.30
CA VAL A 61 -3.95 -1.42 11.11
C VAL A 61 -4.75 -2.67 10.77
N HIS A 62 -5.15 -3.45 11.76
CA HIS A 62 -6.00 -4.63 11.55
C HIS A 62 -7.32 -4.27 10.88
N GLN A 63 -8.06 -3.29 11.43
CA GLN A 63 -9.33 -2.83 10.87
C GLN A 63 -9.18 -2.30 9.44
N GLN A 64 -8.14 -1.51 9.16
CA GLN A 64 -7.85 -1.02 7.81
C GLN A 64 -7.57 -2.17 6.83
N LEU A 65 -6.77 -3.16 7.21
CA LEU A 65 -6.47 -4.31 6.34
C LEU A 65 -7.70 -5.17 6.05
N VAL A 66 -8.57 -5.39 7.06
CA VAL A 66 -9.84 -6.09 6.86
C VAL A 66 -10.74 -5.33 5.90
N GLN A 67 -10.89 -4.01 6.09
CA GLN A 67 -11.68 -3.15 5.22
C GLN A 67 -11.13 -3.13 3.79
N LEU A 68 -9.81 -3.02 3.63
CA LEU A 68 -9.12 -3.06 2.35
C LEU A 68 -9.36 -4.38 1.63
N SER A 69 -9.23 -5.51 2.33
CA SER A 69 -9.47 -6.83 1.75
C SER A 69 -10.89 -6.95 1.21
N HIS A 70 -11.88 -6.53 1.98
CA HIS A 70 -13.28 -6.57 1.56
C HIS A 70 -13.53 -5.68 0.33
N LYS A 71 -13.08 -4.41 0.36
CA LYS A 71 -13.36 -3.47 -0.73
C LYS A 71 -12.53 -3.74 -1.99
N ALA A 72 -11.27 -4.14 -1.85
CA ALA A 72 -10.38 -4.38 -2.99
C ALA A 72 -10.86 -5.58 -3.83
N SER A 73 -11.37 -6.63 -3.17
CA SER A 73 -12.00 -7.79 -3.81
C SER A 73 -13.07 -7.36 -4.82
N THR A 74 -14.00 -6.51 -4.40
CA THR A 74 -15.16 -6.13 -5.23
C THR A 74 -14.84 -5.02 -6.23
N GLU A 75 -14.06 -4.02 -5.80
CA GLU A 75 -13.91 -2.80 -6.59
C GLU A 75 -12.63 -2.76 -7.41
N LEU A 76 -11.53 -3.28 -6.86
CA LEU A 76 -10.21 -3.04 -7.40
C LEU A 76 -9.74 -4.20 -8.28
N VAL A 77 -9.81 -5.43 -7.77
CA VAL A 77 -9.38 -6.65 -8.48
C VAL A 77 -9.94 -6.74 -9.92
N PRO A 78 -11.24 -6.49 -10.18
CA PRO A 78 -11.80 -6.68 -11.53
C PRO A 78 -11.26 -5.72 -12.58
N ILE A 79 -10.79 -4.54 -12.18
CA ILE A 79 -10.41 -3.46 -13.11
C ILE A 79 -8.94 -3.09 -13.03
N PHE A 80 -8.17 -3.68 -12.12
CA PHE A 80 -6.80 -3.24 -11.89
C PHE A 80 -5.85 -3.50 -13.05
N LYS A 81 -6.17 -4.48 -13.92
CA LYS A 81 -5.46 -4.72 -15.18
C LYS A 81 -5.89 -3.80 -16.32
N ASN A 82 -6.97 -3.02 -16.15
CA ASN A 82 -7.44 -2.08 -17.16
C ASN A 82 -6.42 -0.94 -17.32
N GLN A 83 -5.88 -0.77 -18.52
CA GLN A 83 -4.85 0.24 -18.79
C GLN A 83 -5.35 1.68 -18.59
N ALA A 84 -6.63 1.96 -18.90
CA ALA A 84 -7.22 3.28 -18.67
C ALA A 84 -7.35 3.56 -17.17
N PHE A 85 -7.73 2.55 -16.38
CA PHE A 85 -7.73 2.68 -14.92
C PHE A 85 -6.32 2.88 -14.35
N LEU A 86 -5.32 2.12 -14.82
CA LEU A 86 -3.93 2.30 -14.38
C LEU A 86 -3.38 3.69 -14.73
N SER A 87 -3.74 4.23 -15.90
CA SER A 87 -3.38 5.59 -16.30
C SER A 87 -4.07 6.62 -15.41
N LEU A 88 -5.38 6.47 -15.16
CA LEU A 88 -6.11 7.31 -14.22
C LEU A 88 -5.52 7.27 -12.81
N LEU A 89 -5.19 6.07 -12.31
CA LEU A 89 -4.58 5.88 -11.00
C LEU A 89 -3.21 6.57 -10.94
N ALA A 90 -2.39 6.41 -11.98
CA ALA A 90 -1.09 7.07 -12.08
C ALA A 90 -1.23 8.60 -12.05
N ASP A 91 -2.16 9.16 -12.82
CA ASP A 91 -2.37 10.60 -12.89
C ASP A 91 -2.93 11.16 -11.58
N LYS A 92 -3.98 10.53 -11.03
CA LYS A 92 -4.67 11.02 -9.83
C LYS A 92 -3.82 10.90 -8.58
N MET A 93 -3.03 9.83 -8.48
CA MET A 93 -2.15 9.59 -7.34
C MET A 93 -0.74 10.13 -7.58
N LYS A 94 -0.48 10.76 -8.73
CA LYS A 94 0.83 11.26 -9.16
C LYS A 94 1.92 10.19 -9.07
N LEU A 95 1.60 8.97 -9.51
CA LEU A 95 2.55 7.88 -9.48
C LEU A 95 3.69 8.16 -10.46
N SER A 96 4.93 7.91 -10.01
CA SER A 96 6.07 7.90 -10.91
C SER A 96 5.93 6.77 -11.95
N PRO A 97 6.45 6.95 -13.18
CA PRO A 97 6.47 5.89 -14.20
C PRO A 97 7.09 4.59 -13.68
N LYS A 98 8.08 4.71 -12.78
CA LYS A 98 8.74 3.58 -12.15
C LYS A 98 7.79 2.78 -11.25
N ALA A 99 6.98 3.43 -10.42
CA ALA A 99 6.01 2.72 -9.59
C ALA A 99 4.89 2.08 -10.43
N VAL A 100 4.45 2.73 -11.50
CA VAL A 100 3.51 2.13 -12.46
C VAL A 100 4.09 0.84 -13.07
N ASN A 101 5.38 0.87 -13.45
CA ASN A 101 6.09 -0.32 -13.92
C ASN A 101 6.23 -1.40 -12.83
N THR A 102 6.54 -1.02 -11.59
CA THR A 102 6.58 -1.97 -10.45
C THR A 102 5.25 -2.67 -10.28
N ILE A 103 4.15 -1.92 -10.30
CA ILE A 103 2.79 -2.45 -10.19
C ILE A 103 2.53 -3.48 -11.30
N ARG A 104 2.75 -3.08 -12.56
CA ARG A 104 2.52 -3.93 -13.73
C ARG A 104 3.36 -5.20 -13.69
N ASN A 105 4.65 -5.07 -13.38
CA ASN A 105 5.58 -6.20 -13.37
C ASN A 105 5.24 -7.21 -12.28
N LEU A 106 4.94 -6.74 -11.06
CA LEU A 106 4.58 -7.62 -9.96
C LEU A 106 3.28 -8.37 -10.23
N LEU A 107 2.27 -7.70 -10.77
CA LEU A 107 1.01 -8.36 -11.10
C LEU A 107 1.15 -9.33 -12.26
N ASN A 108 1.85 -8.97 -13.34
CA ASN A 108 2.08 -9.91 -14.44
C ASN A 108 2.83 -11.17 -13.98
N ARG A 109 3.73 -11.02 -13.00
CA ARG A 109 4.52 -12.12 -12.46
C ARG A 109 3.74 -12.99 -11.47
N PHE A 110 2.92 -12.39 -10.62
CA PHE A 110 2.32 -13.09 -9.48
C PHE A 110 0.79 -13.26 -9.59
N ASP A 111 0.09 -12.64 -10.52
CA ASP A 111 -1.36 -12.80 -10.72
C ASP A 111 -1.66 -13.86 -11.81
N GLN A 112 -1.05 -15.04 -11.64
CA GLN A 112 -1.18 -16.20 -12.54
C GLN A 112 -2.11 -17.26 -11.92
N LYS A 113 -2.58 -18.21 -12.74
CA LYS A 113 -3.58 -19.24 -12.35
C LYS A 113 -3.18 -20.09 -11.12
N ASN A 114 -1.88 -20.16 -10.80
CA ASN A 114 -1.32 -20.87 -9.63
C ASN A 114 -0.57 -19.90 -8.69
N SER A 115 -1.07 -18.69 -8.50
CA SER A 115 -0.42 -17.71 -7.63
C SER A 115 -0.29 -18.22 -6.19
N PRO A 116 0.86 -18.01 -5.53
CA PRO A 116 0.99 -18.24 -4.09
C PRO A 116 0.18 -17.22 -3.26
N PHE A 117 -0.35 -16.17 -3.87
CA PHE A 117 -1.12 -15.13 -3.20
C PHE A 117 -2.56 -15.04 -3.76
N PRO A 118 -3.58 -14.94 -2.90
CA PRO A 118 -4.91 -14.51 -3.33
C PRO A 118 -4.85 -13.14 -4.02
N ALA A 119 -5.60 -12.95 -5.12
CA ALA A 119 -5.56 -11.74 -5.94
C ALA A 119 -5.72 -10.44 -5.13
N THR A 120 -6.67 -10.41 -4.18
CA THR A 120 -6.89 -9.28 -3.28
C THR A 120 -5.65 -8.96 -2.43
N LYS A 121 -5.05 -9.97 -1.81
CA LYS A 121 -3.86 -9.80 -0.97
C LYS A 121 -2.68 -9.33 -1.80
N LEU A 122 -2.45 -9.97 -2.96
CA LEU A 122 -1.39 -9.59 -3.88
C LEU A 122 -1.50 -8.11 -4.25
N LEU A 123 -2.70 -7.66 -4.58
CA LEU A 123 -2.94 -6.29 -5.01
C LEU A 123 -2.67 -5.28 -3.89
N VAL A 124 -3.10 -5.57 -2.65
CA VAL A 124 -2.77 -4.74 -1.48
C VAL A 124 -1.25 -4.68 -1.28
N ILE A 125 -0.54 -5.81 -1.35
CA ILE A 125 0.93 -5.86 -1.20
C ILE A 125 1.62 -5.04 -2.31
N VAL A 126 1.20 -5.20 -3.55
CA VAL A 126 1.79 -4.50 -4.71
C VAL A 126 1.58 -3.00 -4.60
N LEU A 127 0.37 -2.55 -4.26
CA LEU A 127 0.09 -1.14 -4.03
C LEU A 127 0.86 -0.61 -2.83
N PHE A 128 0.96 -1.37 -1.74
CA PHE A 128 1.74 -1.01 -0.58
C PHE A 128 3.21 -0.74 -0.95
N ILE A 129 3.83 -1.64 -1.72
CA ILE A 129 5.20 -1.48 -2.25
C ILE A 129 5.30 -0.21 -3.12
N ALA A 130 4.38 -0.05 -4.07
CA ALA A 130 4.40 1.06 -5.01
C ALA A 130 4.31 2.42 -4.31
N PHE A 131 3.37 2.55 -3.36
CA PHE A 131 3.21 3.78 -2.58
C PHE A 131 4.35 4.01 -1.59
N SER A 132 4.93 2.95 -1.02
CA SER A 132 6.11 3.06 -0.14
C SER A 132 7.33 3.66 -0.83
N SER A 133 7.44 3.49 -2.15
CA SER A 133 8.53 4.07 -2.94
C SER A 133 8.38 5.58 -3.21
N GLN A 134 7.18 6.14 -3.00
CA GLN A 134 6.83 7.52 -3.35
C GLN A 134 6.53 8.38 -2.15
N ILE A 135 5.87 7.80 -1.15
CA ILE A 135 5.69 8.46 0.13
C ILE A 135 7.08 8.46 0.75
N PRO A 136 7.65 9.64 1.08
CA PRO A 136 8.83 9.67 1.91
C PRO A 136 8.39 9.02 3.22
N LEU A 137 8.66 7.72 3.38
CA LEU A 137 8.56 7.04 4.66
C LEU A 137 9.22 8.00 5.64
N ILE A 138 8.51 8.38 6.72
CA ILE A 138 8.89 9.44 7.67
C ILE A 138 10.22 9.12 8.39
N ILE A 139 10.93 8.12 7.90
CA ILE A 139 12.03 7.42 8.48
C ILE A 139 13.04 7.16 7.35
N LYS A 140 13.90 8.15 7.10
CA LYS A 140 15.19 7.85 6.50
C LYS A 140 15.93 6.91 7.46
N LYS A 141 16.15 5.67 7.02
CA LYS A 141 17.12 4.67 7.51
C LYS A 141 16.94 4.03 8.91
N THR A 142 16.21 4.60 9.86
CA THR A 142 16.09 4.02 11.24
C THR A 142 14.67 3.65 11.64
N PHE A 143 14.31 2.37 11.53
CA PHE A 143 12.98 1.86 11.93
C PHE A 143 12.63 2.30 13.36
N ASN A 144 11.49 2.99 13.50
CA ASN A 144 10.90 3.35 14.78
C ASN A 144 9.48 2.79 14.78
N PRO A 145 9.14 1.82 15.66
CA PRO A 145 7.86 1.09 15.59
C PRO A 145 6.64 2.00 15.48
N LYS A 146 6.61 3.10 16.25
CA LYS A 146 5.52 4.08 16.23
C LYS A 146 5.40 4.77 14.88
N LYS A 147 6.53 5.29 14.38
CA LYS A 147 6.57 5.96 13.07
C LYS A 147 6.31 4.98 11.93
N SER A 148 6.67 3.71 12.10
CA SER A 148 6.42 2.64 11.13
C SER A 148 4.92 2.34 11.05
N ILE A 149 4.23 2.20 12.17
CA ILE A 149 2.75 2.05 12.21
C ILE A 149 2.09 3.24 11.51
N LEU A 150 2.49 4.48 11.84
CA LEU A 150 1.96 5.68 11.18
C LEU A 150 2.20 5.67 9.66
N SER A 151 3.39 5.25 9.23
CA SER A 151 3.73 5.16 7.81
C SER A 151 2.90 4.07 7.10
N ILE A 152 2.75 2.90 7.74
CA ILE A 152 1.91 1.80 7.24
C ILE A 152 0.48 2.31 7.07
N MET A 153 -0.12 2.87 8.11
CA MET A 153 -1.48 3.39 8.06
C MET A 153 -1.66 4.45 6.96
N SER A 154 -0.70 5.37 6.85
CA SER A 154 -0.72 6.38 5.79
C SER A 154 -0.73 5.72 4.41
N ILE A 155 0.11 4.71 4.18
CA ILE A 155 0.13 3.96 2.92
C ILE A 155 -1.22 3.23 2.70
N LEU A 156 -1.77 2.59 3.73
CA LEU A 156 -3.07 1.91 3.64
C LEU A 156 -4.21 2.89 3.28
N ASP A 157 -4.17 4.13 3.76
CA ASP A 157 -5.11 5.19 3.37
C ASP A 157 -4.98 5.59 1.89
N TYR A 158 -3.75 5.62 1.34
CA TYR A 158 -3.56 5.79 -0.10
C TYR A 158 -4.13 4.62 -0.90
N ILE A 159 -4.02 3.38 -0.39
CA ILE A 159 -4.65 2.21 -1.02
C ILE A 159 -6.18 2.34 -0.97
N LEU A 160 -6.77 2.79 0.15
CA LEU A 160 -8.22 3.07 0.22
C LEU A 160 -8.64 4.11 -0.82
N THR A 161 -7.84 5.15 -1.02
CA THR A 161 -8.08 6.16 -2.07
C THR A 161 -8.06 5.55 -3.47
N ALA A 162 -7.12 4.61 -3.74
CA ALA A 162 -7.07 3.88 -5.01
C ALA A 162 -8.33 3.01 -5.24
N ILE A 163 -8.86 2.40 -4.18
CA ILE A 163 -10.12 1.64 -4.21
C ILE A 163 -11.30 2.55 -4.53
N ASP A 164 -11.38 3.73 -3.90
CA ASP A 164 -12.47 4.68 -4.16
C ASP A 164 -12.41 5.22 -5.60
N LEU A 165 -11.21 5.42 -6.14
CA LEU A 165 -11.01 5.74 -7.57
C LEU A 165 -11.52 4.61 -8.46
N ALA A 166 -11.20 3.35 -8.12
CA ALA A 166 -11.68 2.17 -8.84
C ALA A 166 -13.21 2.08 -8.85
N LYS A 167 -13.85 2.28 -7.70
CA LYS A 167 -15.31 2.30 -7.58
C LYS A 167 -15.93 3.36 -8.51
N LYS A 168 -15.38 4.58 -8.53
CA LYS A 168 -15.85 5.67 -9.41
C LYS A 168 -15.63 5.36 -10.89
N PHE A 169 -14.50 4.74 -11.23
CA PHE A 169 -14.20 4.33 -12.60
C PHE A 169 -15.18 3.27 -13.10
N LYS A 170 -15.52 2.27 -12.28
CA LYS A 170 -16.54 1.27 -12.61
C LYS A 170 -17.89 1.93 -12.85
N ALA A 171 -18.35 2.77 -11.92
CA ALA A 171 -19.62 3.48 -12.06
C ALA A 171 -19.72 4.36 -13.32
N SER A 172 -18.59 4.93 -13.76
CA SER A 172 -18.54 5.78 -14.96
C SER A 172 -18.53 4.99 -16.28
N ASN A 173 -18.05 3.74 -16.26
CA ASN A 173 -18.00 2.85 -17.43
C ASN A 173 -19.18 1.86 -17.51
N THR A 174 -20.10 1.89 -16.53
CA THR A 174 -21.34 1.09 -16.55
C THR A 174 -22.54 1.93 -17.02
N LYS A 175 -22.29 3.15 -17.49
CA LYS A 175 -23.25 4.05 -18.15
C LYS A 175 -22.91 4.14 -19.62
#